data_AF-A0AAW2AMW2-F1
#
_entry.id   AF-A0AAW2AMW2-F1
#
_cell.length_a   1.000
_cell.length_b   1.000
_cell.length_c   1.000
_cell.angle_alpha   90.00
_cell.angle_beta   90.00
_cell.angle_gamma   90.00
#
_symmetry.space_group_name_H-M   'P 1'
#
loop_
_entity.id
_entity.type
_entity.pdbx_description
1 polymer ?
#
loop_
_entity_poly.entity_id
_entity_poly.type
_entity_poly.pdbx_seq_one_letter_code
_entity_poly.pdbx_strand_id
1 'polypeptide(L)'
;MSGIQHASNQSIKPFKSGEEYLYAMKEDLAEWLGDLYNIDIDVNNILEMLETGALLCAHANNVTRVADDFLKRSGPSEIQMPASGVTFISSAHPTTFLARDNVTNFINWCRKEMSIPDVLMFETDDLVLRKNEKNFVLCLLEVARRASRFGMASPVLIQLEQEIEEEIREEMEDLPAQPKPQKRLINIQNLDEMVLH
;
A
#
# COMPACT_ATOMS: atom_id res chain seq x y z
N MET A 1 -24.23 23.26 27.77
CA MET A 1 -24.11 22.20 26.76
C MET A 1 -22.65 22.07 26.39
N SER A 2 -21.97 21.05 26.91
CA SER A 2 -20.61 20.70 26.48
C SER A 2 -20.49 19.20 26.71
N GLY A 3 -20.63 18.43 25.63
CA GLY A 3 -20.81 16.98 25.64
C GLY A 3 -19.85 16.27 24.70
N ILE A 4 -18.63 16.79 24.55
CA ILE A 4 -17.55 16.09 23.86
C ILE A 4 -16.59 15.61 24.96
N GLN A 5 -16.99 14.52 25.61
CA GLN A 5 -16.10 13.77 26.48
C GLN A 5 -15.31 12.80 25.60
N HIS A 6 -14.03 13.11 25.41
CA HIS A 6 -12.92 12.17 25.26
C HIS A 6 -13.28 10.79 24.67
N ALA A 7 -13.30 10.71 23.34
CA ALA A 7 -12.91 9.48 22.65
C ALA A 7 -11.38 9.51 22.46
N SER A 8 -10.62 9.48 23.56
CA SER A 8 -9.18 9.26 23.48
C SER A 8 -8.73 8.37 24.63
N ASN A 9 -7.94 7.36 24.30
CA ASN A 9 -7.27 6.38 25.17
C ASN A 9 -7.90 4.98 25.33
N GLN A 10 -8.51 4.39 24.28
CA GLN A 10 -8.32 2.95 24.15
C GLN A 10 -6.91 2.72 23.62
N SER A 11 -5.97 2.44 24.54
CA SER A 11 -4.60 2.06 24.19
C SER A 11 -4.67 0.84 23.28
N ILE A 12 -4.33 1.04 22.00
CA ILE A 12 -4.08 -0.04 21.06
C ILE A 12 -2.94 -0.84 21.67
N LYS A 13 -3.20 -2.11 22.01
CA LYS A 13 -2.15 -2.98 22.53
C LYS A 13 -1.14 -3.18 21.41
N PRO A 14 0.14 -2.78 21.59
CA PRO A 14 1.15 -3.05 20.59
C PRO A 14 1.27 -4.56 20.40
N PHE A 15 1.37 -5.00 19.15
CA PHE A 15 1.59 -6.42 18.88
C PHE A 15 2.96 -6.84 19.43
N LYS A 16 3.03 -8.09 19.86
CA LYS A 16 4.16 -8.63 20.62
C LYS A 16 5.27 -9.16 19.71
N SER A 17 4.98 -9.41 18.44
CA SER A 17 5.95 -9.93 17.46
C SER A 17 5.60 -9.51 16.03
N GLY A 18 6.60 -9.57 15.14
CA GLY A 18 6.40 -9.36 13.70
C GLY A 18 5.43 -10.37 13.05
N GLU A 19 5.28 -11.55 13.64
CA GLU A 19 4.34 -12.58 13.17
C GLU A 19 2.88 -12.20 13.47
N GLU A 20 2.61 -11.64 14.65
CA GLU A 20 1.27 -11.14 14.99
C GLU A 20 0.85 -9.97 14.07
N TYR A 21 1.78 -9.07 13.74
CA TYR A 21 1.54 -8.02 12.73
C TYR A 21 1.22 -8.62 11.36
N LEU A 22 2.03 -9.57 10.89
CA LEU A 22 1.82 -10.20 9.59
C LEU A 22 0.48 -10.95 9.52
N TYR A 23 0.09 -11.60 10.61
CA TYR A 23 -1.21 -12.27 10.70
C TYR A 23 -2.37 -11.28 10.54
N ALA A 24 -2.33 -10.15 11.27
CA ALA A 24 -3.37 -9.11 11.17
C ALA A 24 -3.45 -8.52 9.75
N MET A 25 -2.29 -8.30 9.11
CA MET A 25 -2.23 -7.82 7.72
C MET A 25 -2.80 -8.84 6.72
N LYS A 26 -2.58 -10.15 6.95
CA LYS A 26 -3.17 -11.21 6.13
C LYS A 26 -4.67 -11.32 6.32
N GLU A 27 -5.16 -11.19 7.57
CA GLU A 27 -6.58 -11.24 7.90
C GLU A 27 -7.33 -10.10 7.23
N ASP A 28 -6.83 -8.87 7.32
CA ASP A 28 -7.41 -7.68 6.67
C ASP A 28 -7.40 -7.82 5.13
N LEU A 29 -6.33 -8.35 4.54
CA LEU A 29 -6.30 -8.64 3.10
C LEU A 29 -7.30 -9.72 2.69
N ALA A 30 -7.49 -10.75 3.51
CA ALA A 30 -8.43 -11.82 3.23
C ALA A 30 -9.86 -11.29 3.26
N GLU A 31 -10.25 -10.57 4.31
CA GLU A 31 -11.57 -9.95 4.44
C GLU A 31 -11.85 -9.03 3.24
N TRP A 32 -10.90 -8.15 2.91
CA TRP A 32 -11.03 -7.24 1.77
C TRP A 32 -11.21 -7.95 0.42
N LEU A 33 -10.41 -8.99 0.14
CA LEU A 33 -10.56 -9.76 -1.10
C LEU A 33 -11.85 -10.59 -1.11
N GLY A 34 -12.24 -11.12 0.05
CA GLY A 34 -13.49 -11.86 0.26
C GLY A 34 -14.70 -11.02 -0.10
N ASP A 35 -14.76 -9.80 0.42
CA ASP A 35 -15.83 -8.85 0.13
C ASP A 35 -15.84 -8.40 -1.33
N LEU A 36 -14.66 -8.06 -1.88
CA LEU A 36 -14.55 -7.57 -3.26
C LEU A 36 -14.99 -8.59 -4.31
N TYR A 37 -14.69 -9.87 -4.08
CA TYR A 37 -14.93 -10.93 -5.06
C TYR A 37 -16.04 -11.90 -4.66
N ASN A 38 -16.65 -11.70 -3.48
CA ASN A 38 -17.64 -12.59 -2.90
C ASN A 38 -17.15 -14.05 -2.90
N ILE A 39 -15.96 -14.25 -2.34
CA ILE A 39 -15.28 -15.55 -2.23
C ILE A 39 -15.04 -15.91 -0.77
N ASP A 40 -15.04 -17.20 -0.46
CA ASP A 40 -14.73 -17.70 0.87
C ASP A 40 -13.20 -17.78 1.04
N ILE A 41 -12.63 -16.73 1.60
CA ILE A 41 -11.20 -16.57 1.83
C ILE A 41 -10.97 -16.07 3.26
N ASP A 42 -10.00 -16.65 3.94
CA ASP A 42 -9.61 -16.29 5.29
C ASP A 42 -8.08 -16.26 5.43
N VAL A 43 -7.62 -15.88 6.62
CA VAL A 43 -6.19 -15.80 6.94
C VAL A 43 -5.44 -17.14 6.79
N ASN A 44 -6.15 -18.28 6.87
CA ASN A 44 -5.58 -19.62 6.78
C ASN A 44 -5.44 -20.08 5.33
N ASN A 45 -6.35 -19.68 4.44
CA ASN A 45 -6.40 -20.15 3.06
C ASN A 45 -6.00 -19.09 2.01
N ILE A 46 -5.83 -17.81 2.38
CA ILE A 46 -5.54 -16.71 1.44
C ILE A 46 -4.38 -17.03 0.49
N LEU A 47 -3.35 -17.66 1.03
CA LEU A 47 -2.18 -18.05 0.28
C LEU A 47 -2.48 -19.16 -0.73
N GLU A 48 -3.27 -20.17 -0.37
CA GLU A 48 -3.71 -21.27 -1.24
C GLU A 48 -4.60 -20.72 -2.37
N MET A 49 -5.57 -19.87 -2.01
CA MET A 49 -6.49 -19.25 -2.96
C MET A 49 -5.79 -18.40 -4.01
N LEU A 50 -4.64 -17.80 -3.68
CA LEU A 50 -3.88 -16.92 -4.57
C LEU A 50 -2.74 -17.61 -5.32
N GLU A 51 -2.35 -18.84 -4.97
CA GLU A 51 -1.10 -19.46 -5.46
C GLU A 51 -1.10 -19.82 -6.95
N THR A 52 -2.27 -19.90 -7.57
CA THR A 52 -2.40 -20.08 -9.03
C THR A 52 -2.13 -18.78 -9.80
N GLY A 53 -2.08 -17.64 -9.11
CA GLY A 53 -1.96 -16.30 -9.69
C GLY A 53 -3.19 -15.83 -10.50
N ALA A 54 -4.21 -16.68 -10.66
CA ALA A 54 -5.38 -16.34 -11.48
C ALA A 54 -6.21 -15.22 -10.83
N LEU A 55 -6.49 -15.32 -9.53
CA LEU A 55 -7.21 -14.27 -8.80
C LEU A 55 -6.39 -12.98 -8.70
N LEU A 56 -5.06 -13.06 -8.59
CA LEU A 56 -4.18 -11.88 -8.64
C LEU A 56 -4.29 -11.15 -9.98
N CYS A 57 -4.26 -11.88 -11.09
CA CYS A 57 -4.40 -11.30 -12.43
C CYS A 57 -5.81 -10.74 -12.66
N ALA A 58 -6.85 -11.43 -12.19
CA ALA A 58 -8.21 -10.91 -12.20
C ALA A 58 -8.31 -9.61 -11.38
N HIS A 59 -7.64 -9.54 -10.23
CA HIS A 59 -7.57 -8.34 -9.40
C HIS A 59 -6.89 -7.18 -10.13
N ALA A 60 -5.71 -7.39 -10.72
CA ALA A 60 -5.03 -6.37 -11.53
C ALA A 60 -5.94 -5.81 -12.63
N ASN A 61 -6.65 -6.67 -13.34
CA ASN A 61 -7.60 -6.26 -14.38
C ASN A 61 -8.79 -5.45 -13.84
N ASN A 62 -9.29 -5.79 -12.65
CA ASN A 62 -10.33 -5.02 -11.98
C ASN A 62 -9.81 -3.63 -11.59
N VAL A 63 -8.62 -3.53 -11.00
CA VAL A 63 -7.98 -2.26 -10.64
C VAL A 63 -7.82 -1.38 -11.89
N THR A 64 -7.34 -1.94 -13.01
CA THR A 64 -7.23 -1.21 -14.30
C THR A 64 -8.58 -0.69 -14.78
N ARG A 65 -9.65 -1.49 -14.65
CA ARG A 65 -11.00 -1.04 -15.03
C ARG A 65 -11.50 0.11 -14.14
N VAL A 66 -11.28 0.03 -12.83
CA VAL A 66 -11.67 1.10 -11.89
C VAL A 66 -10.92 2.39 -12.21
N ALA A 67 -9.63 2.31 -12.53
CA ALA A 67 -8.82 3.46 -12.94
C ALA A 67 -9.35 4.12 -14.23
N ASP A 68 -9.70 3.32 -15.25
CA ASP A 68 -10.28 3.81 -16.49
C ASP A 68 -11.65 4.49 -16.26
N ASP A 69 -12.49 3.91 -15.42
CA ASP A 69 -13.78 4.50 -15.03
C ASP A 69 -13.61 5.80 -14.23
N PHE A 70 -12.57 5.90 -13.39
CA PHE A 70 -12.23 7.12 -12.67
C PHE A 70 -11.79 8.22 -13.63
N LEU A 71 -10.90 7.92 -14.58
CA LEU A 71 -10.45 8.88 -15.59
C LEU A 71 -11.60 9.44 -16.45
N LYS A 72 -12.55 8.58 -16.84
CA LYS A 72 -13.74 9.00 -17.59
C LYS A 72 -14.64 9.96 -16.82
N ARG A 73 -14.70 9.85 -15.50
CA ARG A 73 -15.54 10.69 -14.63
C ARG A 73 -14.84 11.97 -14.19
N SER A 74 -13.57 11.87 -13.82
CA SER A 74 -12.81 12.95 -13.18
C SER A 74 -11.98 13.78 -14.17
N GLY A 75 -11.72 13.24 -15.38
CA GLY A 75 -10.79 13.83 -16.34
C GLY A 75 -9.33 13.45 -16.04
N PRO A 76 -8.37 14.08 -16.74
CA PRO A 76 -6.94 13.83 -16.53
C PRO A 76 -6.54 14.06 -15.07
N SER A 77 -5.75 13.14 -14.51
CA SER A 77 -5.24 13.20 -13.15
C SER A 77 -3.72 13.08 -13.14
N GLU A 78 -3.09 13.75 -12.17
CA GLU A 78 -1.64 13.60 -11.90
C GLU A 78 -1.31 12.30 -11.16
N ILE A 79 -2.33 11.60 -10.68
CA ILE A 79 -2.18 10.32 -10.00
C ILE A 79 -1.78 9.25 -11.02
N GLN A 80 -0.66 8.56 -10.76
CA GLN A 80 -0.27 7.38 -11.52
C GLN A 80 -1.37 6.32 -11.44
N MET A 81 -1.89 5.92 -12.59
CA MET A 81 -2.96 4.95 -12.72
C MET A 81 -2.61 3.90 -13.77
N PRO A 82 -3.02 2.64 -13.56
CA PRO A 82 -2.80 1.57 -14.53
C PRO A 82 -3.57 1.86 -15.82
N ALA A 83 -2.88 1.80 -16.95
CA ALA A 83 -3.46 2.00 -18.28
C ALA A 83 -3.73 0.67 -19.00
N SER A 84 -3.02 -0.40 -18.62
CA SER A 84 -3.16 -1.73 -19.21
C SER A 84 -3.32 -2.81 -18.15
N GLY A 85 -4.15 -3.81 -18.47
CA GLY A 85 -4.33 -5.01 -17.64
C GLY A 85 -3.31 -6.10 -17.96
N VAL A 86 -3.60 -7.32 -17.49
CA VAL A 86 -2.79 -8.52 -17.70
C VAL A 86 -3.58 -9.66 -18.33
N THR A 87 -2.89 -10.46 -19.14
CA THR A 87 -3.38 -11.76 -19.62
C THR A 87 -3.02 -12.86 -18.63
N PHE A 88 -3.90 -13.85 -18.45
CA PHE A 88 -3.66 -14.96 -17.54
C PHE A 88 -4.47 -16.21 -17.94
N ILE A 89 -4.06 -17.37 -17.44
CA ILE A 89 -4.75 -18.64 -17.61
C ILE A 89 -5.55 -18.93 -16.34
N SER A 90 -6.88 -18.82 -16.42
CA SER A 90 -7.77 -19.06 -15.27
C SER A 90 -7.81 -20.51 -14.81
N SER A 91 -7.51 -21.46 -15.69
CA SER A 91 -7.50 -22.90 -15.40
C SER A 91 -6.12 -23.40 -14.91
N ALA A 92 -5.24 -22.50 -14.46
CA ALA A 92 -3.95 -22.90 -13.93
C ALA A 92 -4.13 -23.69 -12.61
N HIS A 93 -3.34 -24.76 -12.45
CA HIS A 93 -3.32 -25.53 -11.21
C HIS A 93 -2.12 -25.12 -10.34
N PRO A 94 -2.22 -25.26 -9.00
CA PRO A 94 -1.11 -25.02 -8.09
C PRO A 94 0.18 -25.72 -8.52
N THR A 95 1.33 -25.12 -8.20
CA THR A 95 2.68 -25.65 -8.47
C THR A 95 3.09 -25.80 -9.94
N THR A 96 2.20 -25.52 -10.90
CA THR A 96 2.49 -25.60 -12.34
C THR A 96 3.31 -24.42 -12.87
N PHE A 97 3.85 -24.55 -14.09
CA PHE A 97 4.45 -23.41 -14.80
C PHE A 97 3.42 -22.33 -15.14
N LEU A 98 2.18 -22.72 -15.46
CA LEU A 98 1.08 -21.77 -15.73
C LEU A 98 0.75 -20.90 -14.51
N ALA A 99 0.78 -21.49 -13.31
CA ALA A 99 0.62 -20.72 -12.07
C ALA A 99 1.76 -19.70 -11.88
N ARG A 100 3.01 -20.11 -12.11
CA ARG A 100 4.17 -19.20 -12.04
C ARG A 100 4.09 -18.10 -13.11
N ASP A 101 3.63 -18.40 -14.31
CA ASP A 101 3.47 -17.43 -15.39
C ASP A 101 2.40 -16.39 -15.03
N ASN A 102 1.25 -16.82 -14.48
CA ASN A 102 0.24 -15.89 -13.97
C ASN A 102 0.81 -14.97 -12.88
N VAL A 103 1.52 -15.53 -11.89
CA VAL A 103 2.14 -14.73 -10.81
C VAL A 103 3.17 -13.74 -11.38
N THR A 104 3.96 -14.16 -12.37
CA THR A 104 4.94 -13.30 -13.06
C THR A 104 4.24 -12.15 -13.79
N ASN A 105 3.11 -12.41 -14.46
CA ASN A 105 2.34 -11.37 -15.14
C ASN A 105 1.82 -10.32 -14.14
N PHE A 106 1.30 -10.76 -13.00
CA PHE A 106 0.87 -9.86 -11.93
C PHE A 106 2.02 -9.02 -11.37
N ILE A 107 3.17 -9.65 -11.04
CA ILE A 107 4.38 -8.95 -10.56
C ILE A 107 4.84 -7.88 -11.57
N ASN A 108 4.83 -8.21 -12.85
CA ASN A 108 5.21 -7.26 -13.91
C ASN A 108 4.24 -6.09 -14.01
N TRP A 109 2.95 -6.33 -13.82
CA TRP A 109 1.92 -5.29 -13.79
C TRP A 109 2.07 -4.38 -12.57
N CYS A 110 2.30 -4.94 -11.37
CA CYS A 110 2.58 -4.15 -10.16
C CYS A 110 3.76 -3.18 -10.38
N ARG A 111 4.85 -3.67 -10.98
CA ARG A 111 6.03 -2.83 -11.25
C ARG A 111 5.75 -1.76 -12.29
N LYS A 112 5.10 -2.10 -13.40
CA LYS A 112 4.95 -1.20 -14.56
C LYS A 112 3.78 -0.24 -14.41
N GLU A 113 2.61 -0.75 -14.08
CA GLU A 113 1.35 -0.02 -14.12
C GLU A 113 1.08 0.68 -12.79
N MET A 114 1.40 0.01 -11.69
CA MET A 114 1.19 0.53 -10.33
C MET A 114 2.44 1.18 -9.74
N SER A 115 3.62 1.05 -10.36
CA SER A 115 4.91 1.60 -9.88
C SER A 115 5.29 1.19 -8.44
N ILE A 116 4.93 -0.03 -8.04
CA ILE A 116 5.22 -0.55 -6.69
C ILE A 116 6.76 -0.60 -6.47
N PRO A 117 7.29 -0.11 -5.34
CA PRO A 117 8.73 -0.07 -5.09
C PRO A 117 9.31 -1.47 -4.97
N ASP A 118 10.50 -1.71 -5.51
CA ASP A 118 11.13 -3.05 -5.51
C ASP A 118 11.31 -3.64 -4.10
N VAL A 119 11.47 -2.81 -3.06
CA VAL A 119 11.56 -3.26 -1.66
C VAL A 119 10.26 -3.89 -1.14
N LEU A 120 9.12 -3.61 -1.78
CA LEU A 120 7.81 -4.18 -1.45
C LEU A 120 7.40 -5.29 -2.43
N MET A 121 8.18 -5.53 -3.48
CA MET A 121 7.86 -6.58 -4.47
C MET A 121 8.18 -7.98 -3.91
N PHE A 122 7.37 -8.95 -4.29
CA PHE A 122 7.60 -10.37 -4.03
C PHE A 122 8.03 -11.11 -5.30
N GLU A 123 8.60 -12.29 -5.13
CA GLU A 123 8.97 -13.20 -6.21
C GLU A 123 7.95 -14.33 -6.38
N THR A 124 7.95 -15.00 -7.53
CA THR A 124 7.02 -16.12 -7.78
C THR A 124 7.12 -17.22 -6.73
N ASP A 125 8.33 -17.52 -6.26
CA ASP A 125 8.57 -18.58 -5.27
C ASP A 125 8.10 -18.19 -3.87
N ASP A 126 8.01 -16.90 -3.56
CA ASP A 126 7.50 -16.42 -2.28
C ASP A 126 6.05 -16.90 -2.06
N LEU A 127 5.27 -16.88 -3.14
CA LEU A 127 3.88 -17.34 -3.13
C LEU A 127 3.78 -18.85 -3.44
N VAL A 128 4.33 -19.31 -4.56
CA VAL A 128 4.13 -20.68 -5.07
C VAL A 128 4.83 -21.73 -4.22
N LEU A 129 5.96 -21.39 -3.61
CA LEU A 129 6.74 -22.29 -2.74
C LEU A 129 6.73 -21.87 -1.27
N ARG A 130 5.91 -20.88 -0.90
CA ARG A 130 5.77 -20.35 0.48
C ARG A 130 7.11 -19.91 1.09
N LYS A 131 8.02 -19.35 0.28
CA LYS A 131 9.33 -18.92 0.79
C LYS A 131 9.27 -17.65 1.65
N ASN A 132 8.37 -16.72 1.35
CA ASN A 132 8.29 -15.44 2.05
C ASN A 132 6.89 -14.79 1.92
N GLU A 133 6.03 -15.03 2.90
CA GLU A 133 4.68 -14.46 2.91
C GLU A 133 4.67 -12.94 3.13
N LYS A 134 5.70 -12.40 3.81
CA LYS A 134 5.75 -10.98 4.20
C LYS A 134 5.77 -10.07 3.00
N ASN A 135 6.67 -10.30 2.03
CA ASN A 135 6.76 -9.46 0.85
C ASN A 135 5.50 -9.55 0.00
N PHE A 136 4.87 -10.74 -0.07
CA PHE A 136 3.60 -10.93 -0.77
C PHE A 136 2.49 -10.05 -0.17
N VAL A 137 2.33 -10.09 1.15
CA VAL A 137 1.33 -9.28 1.88
C VAL A 137 1.59 -7.79 1.71
N LEU A 138 2.84 -7.35 1.88
CA LEU A 138 3.23 -5.94 1.73
C LEU A 138 2.97 -5.43 0.30
N CYS A 139 3.25 -6.25 -0.72
CA CYS A 139 2.99 -5.91 -2.11
C CYS A 139 1.50 -5.65 -2.36
N LEU A 140 0.62 -6.54 -1.87
CA LEU A 140 -0.83 -6.41 -2.06
C LEU A 140 -1.42 -5.21 -1.32
N LEU A 141 -0.96 -4.93 -0.10
CA LEU A 141 -1.38 -3.74 0.63
C LEU A 141 -0.98 -2.45 -0.10
N GLU A 142 0.23 -2.41 -0.70
CA GLU A 142 0.65 -1.25 -1.48
C GLU A 142 -0.17 -1.10 -2.78
N VAL A 143 -0.56 -2.20 -3.43
CA VAL A 143 -1.52 -2.16 -4.55
C VAL A 143 -2.85 -1.56 -4.09
N ALA A 144 -3.38 -2.00 -2.96
CA ALA A 144 -4.64 -1.48 -2.41
C ALA A 144 -4.55 0.01 -2.03
N ARG A 145 -3.46 0.43 -1.38
CA ARG A 145 -3.17 1.84 -1.06
C ARG A 145 -3.19 2.73 -2.28
N ARG A 146 -2.59 2.27 -3.39
CA ARG A 146 -2.58 3.05 -4.63
C ARG A 146 -3.94 3.05 -5.30
N ALA A 147 -4.65 1.92 -5.28
CA ALA A 147 -5.95 1.79 -5.90
C ALA A 147 -7.04 2.65 -5.23
N SER A 148 -6.95 2.87 -3.92
CA SER A 148 -7.93 3.71 -3.20
C SER A 148 -7.91 5.16 -3.63
N ARG A 149 -6.77 5.67 -4.12
CA ARG A 149 -6.63 7.04 -4.65
C ARG A 149 -7.51 7.32 -5.87
N PHE A 150 -7.99 6.28 -6.55
CA PHE A 150 -8.90 6.39 -7.69
C PHE A 150 -10.21 5.61 -7.47
N GLY A 151 -10.61 5.43 -6.20
CA GLY A 151 -11.98 5.02 -5.84
C GLY A 151 -12.21 3.52 -5.68
N MET A 152 -11.15 2.70 -5.66
CA MET A 152 -11.30 1.30 -5.25
C MET A 152 -11.42 1.20 -3.73
N ALA A 153 -12.30 0.35 -3.21
CA ALA A 153 -12.34 0.06 -1.78
C ALA A 153 -10.99 -0.51 -1.32
N SER A 154 -10.50 -0.08 -0.15
CA SER A 154 -9.24 -0.56 0.44
C SER A 154 -9.46 -1.37 1.73
N PRO A 155 -8.50 -2.21 2.13
CA PRO A 155 -8.47 -2.86 3.43
C PRO A 155 -8.54 -1.85 4.58
N VAL A 156 -9.01 -2.28 5.76
CA VAL A 156 -9.21 -1.41 6.92
C VAL A 156 -7.89 -0.80 7.36
N LEU A 157 -6.79 -1.56 7.31
CA LEU A 157 -5.47 -1.05 7.69
C LEU A 157 -5.09 0.20 6.88
N ILE A 158 -5.34 0.18 5.57
CA ILE A 158 -5.04 1.30 4.68
C ILE A 158 -5.96 2.50 4.97
N GLN A 159 -7.24 2.25 5.29
CA GLN A 159 -8.17 3.31 5.65
C GLN A 159 -7.73 4.04 6.93
N LEU A 160 -7.31 3.27 7.94
CA LEU A 160 -6.79 3.82 9.20
C LEU A 160 -5.50 4.62 9.00
N GLU A 161 -4.58 4.12 8.16
CA GLU A 161 -3.36 4.87 7.83
C GLU A 161 -3.67 6.21 7.15
N GLN A 162 -4.65 6.25 6.25
CA GLN A 162 -5.09 7.49 5.61
C GLN A 162 -5.74 8.44 6.60
N GLU A 163 -6.58 7.95 7.51
CA GLU A 163 -7.19 8.75 8.58
C GLU A 163 -6.12 9.40 9.46
N ILE A 164 -5.11 8.63 9.88
CA ILE A 164 -3.98 9.14 10.67
C ILE A 164 -3.17 10.20 9.88
N GLU A 165 -2.91 9.96 8.58
CA GLU A 165 -2.18 10.91 7.73
C GLU A 165 -2.95 12.23 7.52
N GLU A 166 -4.28 12.21 7.49
CA GLU A 166 -5.12 13.41 7.46
C GLU A 166 -5.11 14.14 8.81
N GLU A 167 -5.28 13.43 9.94
CA GLU A 167 -5.22 14.02 11.28
C GLU A 167 -3.88 14.75 11.52
N ILE A 168 -2.76 14.10 11.18
CA ILE A 168 -1.43 14.71 11.31
C ILE A 168 -1.29 15.96 10.43
N ARG A 169 -1.87 15.95 9.22
CA ARG A 169 -1.81 17.10 8.30
C ARG A 169 -2.60 18.27 8.86
N GLU A 170 -3.81 18.02 9.37
CA GLU A 170 -4.64 19.05 10.01
C GLU A 170 -3.94 19.64 11.23
N GLU A 171 -3.34 18.82 12.10
CA GLU A 171 -2.56 19.29 13.24
C GLU A 171 -1.36 20.17 12.83
N MET A 172 -0.70 19.82 11.72
CA MET A 172 0.44 20.59 11.20
C MET A 172 0.02 21.93 10.56
N GLU A 173 -1.16 22.01 9.97
CA GLU A 173 -1.72 23.23 9.38
C GLU A 173 -2.17 24.23 10.45
N ASP A 174 -2.61 23.75 11.61
CA ASP A 174 -3.00 24.57 12.78
C ASP A 174 -1.80 25.12 13.58
N LEU A 175 -0.56 24.73 13.24
CA LEU A 175 0.64 25.29 13.85
C LEU A 175 0.89 26.71 13.29
N PRO A 176 0.99 27.76 14.15
CA PRO A 176 1.30 29.10 13.68
C PRO A 176 2.67 29.09 12.98
N ALA A 177 2.72 29.69 11.78
CA ALA A 177 3.92 29.78 10.96
C ALA A 177 5.10 30.30 11.80
N GLN A 178 5.99 29.38 12.18
CA GLN A 178 7.22 29.76 12.88
C GLN A 178 8.07 30.61 11.93
N PRO A 179 8.54 31.80 12.34
CA PRO A 179 9.37 32.63 11.49
C PRO A 179 10.63 31.84 11.10
N LYS A 180 10.84 31.65 9.80
CA LYS A 180 12.01 30.97 9.25
C LYS A 180 13.28 31.60 9.87
N PRO A 181 14.18 30.82 10.49
CA PRO A 181 15.43 31.38 10.99
C PRO A 181 16.19 31.97 9.81
N GLN A 182 16.31 33.31 9.83
CA GLN A 182 17.09 34.07 8.87
C GLN A 182 18.53 33.56 8.97
N LYS A 183 19.00 32.86 7.93
CA LYS A 183 20.41 32.45 7.82
C LYS A 183 21.24 33.73 7.84
N ARG A 184 21.77 34.10 9.02
CA ARG A 184 22.81 35.13 9.12
C ARG A 184 23.99 34.61 8.34
N LEU A 185 24.28 35.24 7.20
CA LEU A 185 25.57 35.13 6.56
C LEU A 185 26.60 35.55 7.60
N ILE A 186 27.42 34.60 8.05
CA ILE A 186 28.52 34.87 8.96
C ILE A 186 29.46 35.80 8.19
N ASN A 187 29.54 37.06 8.61
CA ASN A 187 30.43 38.03 7.99
C ASN A 187 31.87 37.66 8.36
N ILE A 188 32.57 37.01 7.44
CA ILE A 188 33.97 36.54 7.58
C ILE A 188 35.01 37.67 7.58
N GLN A 189 34.59 38.93 7.61
CA GLN A 189 35.48 40.10 7.58
C GLN A 189 36.29 40.33 8.88
N ASN A 190 36.03 39.59 9.96
CA ASN A 190 36.73 39.75 11.25
C ASN A 190 37.75 38.64 11.56
N LEU A 191 38.06 37.75 10.60
CA LEU A 191 39.07 36.70 10.83
C LEU A 191 40.53 37.22 10.78
N ASP A 192 40.78 38.36 10.14
CA ASP A 192 42.13 38.92 10.00
C ASP A 192 42.63 39.65 11.27
N GLU A 193 41.77 39.92 12.27
CA GLU A 193 42.19 40.54 13.53
C GLU A 193 42.70 39.54 14.59
N MET A 194 42.61 38.23 14.35
CA MET A 194 43.01 37.20 15.34
C MET A 194 44.42 36.60 15.13
N VAL A 195 45.24 37.17 14.25
CA VAL A 195 46.62 36.69 13.98
C VAL A 195 47.70 37.73 14.32
N LEU A 196 47.37 38.73 15.15
CA LEU A 196 48.37 39.62 15.74
C LEU A 196 48.08 39.77 17.23
N HIS A 197 48.56 38.83 18.03
CA HIS A 197 49.37 39.05 19.24
C HIS A 197 49.82 37.72 19.84
#